data_AF-A0A1H6CZ97-F1
#
_entry.id   AF-A0A1H6CZ97-F1
#
_cell.length_a   1.000
_cell.length_b   1.000
_cell.length_c   1.000
_cell.angle_alpha   90.00
_cell.angle_beta   90.00
_cell.angle_gamma   90.00
#
_symmetry.space_group_name_H-M   'P 1'
#
loop_
_entity.id
_entity.type
_entity.pdbx_description
1 polymer ?
#
loop_
_entity_poly.entity_id
_entity_poly.type
_entity_poly.pdbx_seq_one_letter_code
_entity_poly.pdbx_strand_id
1 'polypeptide(L)'
;MDRQLYLEDSRERALSMPEELRDRQLLSEFSLFLNKYLKSKSYILEEHLLDAYQNVLEALKHWARIVIIEEGETVQDAVWNQVRPINTGVYKLYEELTTSKETLKQRIQLVLLACEFSVMSKMERCCKPLIQLLDSRPEPWSTDELLEQPEIQILGNNLQQLLNKLVKKTLVKEVAIPADAECSRLLLRYTLFKN
;
A
#
# COMPACT_ATOMS: atom_id res chain seq x y z
N MET A 1 -5.24 -30.19 32.25
CA MET A 1 -5.80 -29.84 30.92
C MET A 1 -5.71 -28.34 30.67
N ASP A 2 -6.19 -27.48 31.58
CA ASP A 2 -6.15 -26.01 31.38
C ASP A 2 -4.73 -25.44 31.25
N ARG A 3 -3.75 -25.94 32.02
CA ARG A 3 -2.37 -25.43 31.98
C ARG A 3 -1.64 -25.64 30.64
N GLN A 4 -2.04 -26.65 29.86
CA GLN A 4 -1.49 -26.89 28.52
C GLN A 4 -2.12 -25.95 27.48
N LEU A 5 -3.44 -25.75 27.53
CA LEU A 5 -4.16 -24.78 26.70
C LEU A 5 -3.65 -23.33 26.90
N TYR A 6 -3.41 -22.93 28.15
CA TYR A 6 -2.84 -21.60 28.45
C TYR A 6 -1.40 -21.41 27.93
N LEU A 7 -0.59 -22.48 27.91
CA LEU A 7 0.78 -22.43 27.42
C LEU A 7 0.84 -22.48 25.89
N GLU A 8 -0.07 -23.19 25.23
CA GLU A 8 -0.19 -23.23 23.77
C GLU A 8 -0.65 -21.87 23.20
N ASP A 9 -1.68 -21.25 23.80
CA ASP A 9 -2.17 -19.92 23.42
C ASP A 9 -1.11 -18.82 23.65
N SER A 10 -0.34 -18.90 24.74
CA SER A 10 0.77 -17.97 25.01
C SER A 10 1.92 -18.13 24.01
N ARG A 11 2.13 -19.33 23.48
CA ARG A 11 3.20 -19.64 22.52
C ARG A 11 2.79 -19.27 21.10
N GLU A 12 1.52 -19.47 20.72
CA GLU A 12 0.95 -18.95 19.47
C GLU A 12 1.01 -17.42 19.39
N ARG A 13 0.65 -16.71 20.47
CA ARG A 13 0.77 -15.23 20.53
C ARG A 13 2.21 -14.75 20.43
N ALA A 14 3.16 -15.48 21.01
CA ALA A 14 4.58 -15.16 20.92
C ALA A 14 5.21 -15.45 19.54
N LEU A 15 4.58 -16.33 18.74
CA LEU A 15 5.01 -16.66 17.37
C LEU A 15 4.34 -15.77 16.32
N SER A 16 3.17 -15.20 16.62
CA SER A 16 2.48 -14.27 15.73
C SER A 16 3.14 -12.89 15.74
N MET A 17 3.39 -12.32 14.56
CA MET A 17 3.89 -10.94 14.44
C MET A 17 2.89 -9.96 15.10
N PRO A 18 3.35 -9.06 16.00
CA PRO A 18 2.52 -8.02 16.61
C PRO A 18 1.70 -7.24 15.56
N GLU A 19 0.44 -6.96 15.87
CA GLU A 19 -0.50 -6.31 14.93
C GLU A 19 0.05 -4.98 14.38
N GLU A 20 0.68 -4.17 15.24
CA GLU A 20 1.28 -2.90 14.83
C GLU A 20 2.41 -3.07 13.80
N LEU A 21 3.25 -4.10 13.97
CA LEU A 21 4.32 -4.40 13.02
C LEU A 21 3.74 -4.89 11.69
N ARG A 22 2.67 -5.70 11.74
CA ARG A 22 1.93 -6.13 10.55
C ARG A 22 1.35 -4.95 9.79
N ASP A 23 0.68 -4.05 10.51
CA ASP A 23 0.03 -2.87 9.93
C ASP A 23 1.06 -1.93 9.29
N ARG A 24 2.24 -1.77 9.90
CA ARG A 24 3.35 -1.01 9.30
C ARG A 24 3.92 -1.66 8.04
N GLN A 25 4.07 -2.98 8.03
CA GLN A 25 4.50 -3.70 6.82
C GLN A 25 3.48 -3.58 5.69
N LEU A 26 2.18 -3.73 6.01
CA LEU A 26 1.10 -3.53 5.04
C LEU A 26 1.11 -2.12 4.47
N LEU A 27 1.26 -1.08 5.31
CA LEU A 27 1.35 0.30 4.87
C LEU A 27 2.53 0.52 3.91
N SER A 28 3.71 -0.02 4.26
CA SER A 28 4.91 0.09 3.44
C SER A 28 4.72 -0.59 2.07
N GLU A 29 4.32 -1.86 2.06
CA GLU A 29 4.11 -2.63 0.82
C GLU A 29 2.99 -2.03 -0.04
N PHE A 30 1.91 -1.53 0.58
CA PHE A 30 0.83 -0.85 -0.13
C PHE A 30 1.29 0.45 -0.80
N SER A 31 2.15 1.23 -0.14
CA SER A 31 2.70 2.46 -0.74
C SER A 31 3.53 2.16 -2.00
N LEU A 32 4.31 1.08 -1.97
CA LEU A 32 5.12 0.62 -3.09
C LEU A 32 4.24 0.05 -4.21
N PHE A 33 3.25 -0.77 -3.85
CA PHE A 33 2.25 -1.29 -4.77
C PHE A 33 1.55 -0.15 -5.53
N LEU A 34 1.03 0.85 -4.80
CA LEU A 34 0.37 2.02 -5.38
C LEU A 34 1.29 2.81 -6.31
N ASN A 35 2.55 3.07 -5.90
CA ASN A 35 3.53 3.80 -6.71
C ASN A 35 3.77 3.10 -8.05
N LYS A 36 4.04 1.79 -8.01
CA LYS A 36 4.34 0.97 -9.20
C LYS A 36 3.14 0.84 -10.12
N TYR A 37 1.95 0.61 -9.56
CA TYR A 37 0.69 0.62 -10.30
C TYR A 37 0.47 1.94 -11.05
N LEU A 38 0.63 3.09 -10.36
CA LEU A 38 0.42 4.40 -10.98
C LEU A 38 1.48 4.73 -12.05
N LYS A 39 2.75 4.37 -11.81
CA LYS A 39 3.81 4.53 -12.82
C LYS A 39 3.52 3.71 -14.08
N SER A 40 3.11 2.46 -13.91
CA SER A 40 2.74 1.62 -15.04
C SER A 40 1.56 2.20 -15.83
N LYS A 41 0.54 2.77 -15.16
CA LYS A 41 -0.54 3.50 -15.84
C LYS A 41 -0.04 4.69 -16.66
N SER A 42 0.89 5.49 -16.13
CA SER A 42 1.49 6.62 -16.87
C SER A 42 2.24 6.12 -18.11
N TYR A 43 3.11 5.13 -17.94
CA TYR A 43 3.91 4.57 -19.04
C TYR A 43 3.06 3.93 -20.14
N ILE A 44 1.91 3.32 -19.81
CA ILE A 44 0.96 2.85 -20.82
C ILE A 44 0.38 4.00 -21.66
N LEU A 45 0.05 5.14 -21.04
CA LEU A 45 -0.47 6.32 -21.75
C LEU A 45 0.59 6.97 -22.65
N GLU A 46 1.86 6.88 -22.25
CA GLU A 46 3.02 7.39 -22.98
C GLU A 46 3.58 6.38 -24.00
N GLU A 47 2.95 5.21 -24.16
CA GLU A 47 3.39 4.09 -25.02
C GLU A 47 4.80 3.54 -24.68
N HIS A 48 5.28 3.78 -23.46
CA HIS A 48 6.51 3.23 -22.89
C HIS A 48 6.26 1.81 -22.33
N LEU A 49 5.98 0.86 -23.23
CA LEU A 49 5.46 -0.47 -22.85
C LEU A 49 6.42 -1.31 -21.99
N LEU A 50 7.74 -1.19 -22.17
CA LEU A 50 8.72 -1.94 -21.39
C LEU A 50 8.80 -1.44 -19.94
N ASP A 51 8.78 -0.12 -19.75
CA ASP A 51 8.73 0.51 -18.43
C ASP A 51 7.40 0.22 -17.73
N ALA A 52 6.29 0.23 -18.48
CA ALA A 52 4.99 -0.18 -17.99
C ALA A 52 4.98 -1.64 -17.52
N TYR A 53 5.60 -2.53 -18.30
CA TYR A 53 5.74 -3.95 -17.95
C TYR A 53 6.55 -4.15 -16.66
N GLN A 54 7.70 -3.50 -16.55
CA GLN A 54 8.54 -3.60 -15.37
C GLN A 54 7.81 -3.10 -14.11
N ASN A 55 7.11 -1.97 -14.23
CA ASN A 55 6.37 -1.42 -13.09
C ASN A 55 5.14 -2.26 -12.72
N VAL A 56 4.40 -2.84 -13.67
CA VAL A 56 3.26 -3.70 -13.32
C VAL A 56 3.72 -5.02 -12.69
N LEU A 57 4.86 -5.55 -13.11
CA LEU A 57 5.45 -6.74 -12.51
C LEU A 57 5.86 -6.50 -11.05
N GLU A 58 6.52 -5.37 -10.76
CA GLU A 58 6.84 -4.96 -9.39
C GLU A 58 5.56 -4.68 -8.57
N ALA A 59 4.52 -4.09 -9.19
CA ALA A 59 3.23 -3.88 -8.52
C ALA A 59 2.61 -5.23 -8.08
N LEU A 60 2.60 -6.25 -8.95
CA LEU A 60 2.13 -7.59 -8.59
C LEU A 60 2.96 -8.20 -7.45
N LYS A 61 4.28 -7.97 -7.45
CA LYS A 61 5.17 -8.48 -6.40
C LYS A 61 4.79 -7.89 -5.04
N HIS A 62 4.60 -6.57 -4.95
CA HIS A 62 4.15 -5.93 -3.72
C HIS A 62 2.74 -6.38 -3.31
N TRP A 63 1.83 -6.54 -4.27
CA TRP A 63 0.51 -7.09 -3.98
C TRP A 63 0.57 -8.53 -3.43
N ALA A 64 1.42 -9.39 -3.98
CA ALA A 64 1.64 -10.73 -3.44
C ALA A 64 2.11 -10.70 -1.98
N ARG A 65 3.04 -9.79 -1.65
CA ARG A 65 3.53 -9.59 -0.28
C ARG A 65 2.43 -9.12 0.66
N ILE A 66 1.60 -8.16 0.24
CA ILE A 66 0.44 -7.69 1.01
C ILE A 66 -0.46 -8.88 1.38
N VAL A 67 -0.80 -9.72 0.40
CA VAL A 67 -1.69 -10.87 0.65
C VAL A 67 -1.06 -11.90 1.58
N ILE A 68 0.25 -12.14 1.48
CA ILE A 68 0.98 -13.01 2.42
C ILE A 68 0.91 -12.44 3.85
N ILE A 69 1.15 -11.13 4.01
CA ILE A 69 1.13 -10.46 5.32
C ILE A 69 -0.29 -10.46 5.91
N GLU A 70 -1.34 -10.31 5.08
CA GLU A 70 -2.74 -10.37 5.51
C GLU A 70 -3.10 -11.73 6.13
N GLU A 71 -2.58 -12.83 5.59
CA GLU A 71 -2.73 -14.18 6.16
C GLU A 71 -1.89 -14.40 7.43
N GLY A 72 -1.11 -13.41 7.86
CA GLY A 72 -0.25 -13.50 9.04
C GLY A 72 1.07 -14.22 8.81
N GLU A 73 1.41 -14.49 7.54
CA GLU A 73 2.64 -15.18 7.15
C GLU A 73 3.82 -14.20 6.99
N THR A 74 5.04 -14.67 7.27
CA THR A 74 6.25 -13.89 7.02
C THR A 74 6.63 -13.98 5.54
N VAL A 75 6.87 -12.84 4.89
CA VAL A 75 7.26 -12.78 3.48
C VAL A 75 8.64 -13.40 3.26
N GLN A 76 8.73 -14.35 2.33
CA GLN A 76 9.97 -15.00 1.90
C GLN A 76 10.51 -14.38 0.61
N ASP A 77 11.79 -14.64 0.30
CA ASP A 77 12.42 -14.19 -0.94
C ASP A 77 11.75 -14.78 -2.18
N ALA A 78 11.39 -16.07 -2.12
CA ALA A 78 10.68 -16.79 -3.18
C ALA A 78 9.16 -16.50 -3.16
N VAL A 79 8.80 -15.22 -3.20
CA VAL A 79 7.42 -14.70 -3.01
C VAL A 79 6.38 -15.38 -3.91
N TRP A 80 6.73 -15.73 -5.15
CA TRP A 80 5.80 -16.36 -6.09
C TRP A 80 5.46 -17.80 -5.74
N ASN A 81 6.43 -18.55 -5.20
CA ASN A 81 6.19 -19.90 -4.69
C ASN A 81 5.33 -19.85 -3.42
N GLN A 82 5.55 -18.83 -2.58
CA GLN A 82 4.79 -18.63 -1.36
C GLN A 82 3.34 -18.18 -1.64
N VAL A 83 3.13 -17.21 -2.54
CA VAL A 83 1.78 -16.67 -2.81
C VAL A 83 0.91 -17.66 -3.58
N ARG A 84 1.48 -18.58 -4.35
CA ARG A 84 0.71 -19.53 -5.19
C ARG A 84 -0.35 -20.34 -4.40
N PRO A 85 -0.01 -21.00 -3.27
CA PRO A 85 -1.00 -21.69 -2.44
C PRO A 85 -1.87 -20.74 -1.61
N ILE A 86 -1.40 -19.53 -1.29
CA ILE A 86 -2.13 -18.54 -0.47
C ILE A 86 -3.20 -17.82 -1.28
N ASN A 87 -2.84 -17.32 -2.46
CA ASN A 87 -3.72 -16.61 -3.37
C ASN A 87 -3.34 -16.94 -4.82
N THR A 88 -3.99 -17.97 -5.34
CA THR A 88 -3.82 -18.42 -6.72
C THR A 88 -4.21 -17.34 -7.74
N GLY A 89 -5.11 -16.42 -7.40
CA GLY A 89 -5.50 -15.32 -8.28
C GLY A 89 -4.34 -14.38 -8.60
N VAL A 90 -3.58 -13.97 -7.59
CA VAL A 90 -2.39 -13.12 -7.77
C VAL A 90 -1.31 -13.84 -8.57
N TYR A 91 -1.07 -15.13 -8.29
CA TYR A 91 -0.11 -15.93 -9.06
C TYR A 91 -0.51 -16.06 -10.54
N LYS A 92 -1.79 -16.31 -10.82
CA LYS A 92 -2.28 -16.39 -12.21
C LYS A 92 -2.11 -15.07 -12.97
N LEU A 93 -2.24 -13.91 -12.31
CA LEU A 93 -1.97 -12.62 -12.97
C LEU A 93 -0.50 -12.48 -13.39
N TYR A 94 0.44 -13.02 -12.60
CA TYR A 94 1.85 -13.10 -13.00
C TYR A 94 2.04 -14.03 -14.21
N GLU A 95 1.39 -15.20 -14.22
CA GLU A 95 1.41 -16.11 -15.37
C GLU A 95 0.84 -15.46 -16.64
N GLU A 96 -0.32 -14.80 -16.54
CA GLU A 96 -0.94 -14.09 -17.66
C GLU A 96 -0.05 -12.96 -18.18
N LEU A 97 0.60 -12.20 -17.29
CA LEU A 97 1.52 -11.13 -17.69
C LEU A 97 2.72 -11.66 -18.50
N THR A 98 3.25 -12.81 -18.10
CA THR A 98 4.54 -13.33 -18.60
C THR A 98 4.38 -14.28 -19.79
N THR A 99 3.33 -15.10 -19.78
CA THR A 99 3.19 -16.26 -20.70
C THR A 99 2.02 -16.18 -21.67
N SER A 100 1.08 -15.25 -21.48
CA SER A 100 -0.07 -15.12 -22.38
C SER A 100 0.34 -14.77 -23.81
N LYS A 101 -0.47 -15.20 -24.78
CA LYS A 101 -0.27 -14.98 -26.22
C LYS A 101 -0.74 -13.61 -26.70
N GLU A 102 -1.42 -12.85 -25.84
CA GLU A 102 -1.86 -11.48 -26.12
C GLU A 102 -0.67 -10.52 -26.30
N THR A 103 -0.92 -9.35 -26.90
CA THR A 103 0.13 -8.32 -27.02
C THR A 103 0.60 -7.87 -25.63
N LEU A 104 1.85 -7.39 -25.55
CA LEU A 104 2.40 -6.88 -24.28
C LEU A 104 1.49 -5.81 -23.64
N LYS A 105 0.94 -4.89 -24.45
CA LYS A 105 0.04 -3.84 -23.98
C LYS A 105 -1.24 -4.41 -23.35
N GLN A 106 -1.90 -5.37 -24.02
CA GLN A 106 -3.11 -6.01 -23.50
C GLN A 106 -2.84 -6.76 -22.19
N ARG A 107 -1.72 -7.49 -22.10
CA ARG A 107 -1.30 -8.21 -20.88
C ARG A 107 -1.11 -7.24 -19.70
N ILE A 108 -0.41 -6.12 -19.93
CA ILE A 108 -0.23 -5.09 -18.90
C ILE A 108 -1.59 -4.49 -18.50
N GLN A 109 -2.44 -4.14 -19.47
CA GLN A 109 -3.76 -3.55 -19.20
C GLN A 109 -4.66 -4.48 -18.37
N LEU A 110 -4.67 -5.78 -18.67
CA LEU A 110 -5.41 -6.78 -17.89
C LEU A 110 -4.96 -6.78 -16.43
N VAL A 111 -3.65 -6.84 -16.21
CA VAL A 111 -3.10 -6.84 -14.84
C VAL A 111 -3.36 -5.51 -14.14
N LEU A 112 -3.25 -4.38 -14.84
CA LEU A 112 -3.56 -3.06 -14.28
C LEU A 112 -5.02 -2.95 -13.82
N LEU A 113 -5.97 -3.58 -14.51
CA LEU A 113 -7.37 -3.62 -14.09
C LEU A 113 -7.53 -4.37 -12.75
N ALA A 114 -6.86 -5.53 -12.60
CA ALA A 114 -6.86 -6.28 -11.35
C ALA A 114 -6.15 -5.51 -10.22
N CYS A 115 -5.03 -4.86 -10.53
CA CYS A 115 -4.33 -3.99 -9.59
C CYS A 115 -5.21 -2.81 -9.15
N GLU A 116 -6.00 -2.21 -10.04
CA GLU A 116 -6.93 -1.13 -9.69
C GLU A 116 -7.95 -1.59 -8.66
N PHE A 117 -8.58 -2.74 -8.89
CA PHE A 117 -9.51 -3.33 -7.92
C PHE A 117 -8.84 -3.60 -6.56
N SER A 118 -7.64 -4.18 -6.56
CA SER A 118 -6.90 -4.47 -5.33
C SER A 118 -6.50 -3.20 -4.57
N VAL A 119 -5.98 -2.19 -5.28
CA VAL A 119 -5.66 -0.88 -4.69
C VAL A 119 -6.89 -0.29 -4.02
N MET A 120 -8.06 -0.37 -4.66
CA MET A 120 -9.29 0.18 -4.10
C MET A 120 -9.79 -0.59 -2.88
N SER A 121 -9.82 -1.91 -2.94
CA SER A 121 -10.37 -2.76 -1.87
C SER A 121 -9.48 -2.81 -0.62
N LYS A 122 -8.17 -2.65 -0.78
CA LYS A 122 -7.20 -2.77 0.33
C LYS A 122 -6.78 -1.44 0.94
N MET A 123 -7.14 -0.31 0.32
CA MET A 123 -6.64 1.02 0.66
C MET A 123 -6.80 1.37 2.14
N GLU A 124 -8.04 1.33 2.63
CA GLU A 124 -8.36 1.73 4.00
C GLU A 124 -7.65 0.85 5.02
N ARG A 125 -7.70 -0.47 4.83
CA ARG A 125 -7.06 -1.44 5.73
C ARG A 125 -5.54 -1.28 5.79
N CYS A 126 -4.87 -1.13 4.64
CA CYS A 126 -3.42 -0.98 4.58
C CYS A 126 -2.97 0.40 5.05
N CYS A 127 -3.80 1.43 4.90
CA CYS A 127 -3.49 2.79 5.32
C CYS A 127 -3.89 3.09 6.77
N LYS A 128 -4.38 2.10 7.52
CA LYS A 128 -4.83 2.24 8.92
C LYS A 128 -3.83 3.01 9.80
N PRO A 129 -2.50 2.73 9.80
CA PRO A 129 -1.59 3.50 10.66
C PRO A 129 -1.52 4.99 10.32
N LEU A 130 -1.54 5.32 9.02
CA LEU A 130 -1.54 6.72 8.57
C LEU A 130 -2.86 7.41 8.93
N ILE A 131 -3.99 6.73 8.76
CA ILE A 131 -5.32 7.25 9.11
C ILE A 131 -5.40 7.50 10.62
N GLN A 132 -4.96 6.55 11.44
CA GLN A 132 -4.93 6.67 12.90
C GLN A 132 -4.01 7.81 13.36
N LEU A 133 -2.85 7.99 12.72
CA LEU A 133 -1.96 9.11 13.02
C LEU A 133 -2.62 10.46 12.68
N LEU A 134 -3.30 10.56 11.54
CA LEU A 134 -4.03 11.78 11.16
C LEU A 134 -5.19 12.10 12.12
N ASP A 135 -5.79 11.08 12.76
CA ASP A 135 -6.84 11.23 13.77
C ASP A 135 -6.31 11.53 15.18
N SER A 136 -5.01 11.29 15.42
CA SER A 136 -4.42 11.39 16.76
C SER A 136 -4.45 12.79 17.37
N ARG A 137 -4.64 13.83 16.55
CA ARG A 137 -4.77 15.22 17.00
C ARG A 137 -5.73 16.02 16.11
N PRO A 138 -6.38 17.06 16.65
CA PRO A 138 -7.33 17.86 15.89
C PRO A 138 -6.67 18.77 14.84
N GLU A 139 -5.37 19.06 14.96
CA GLU A 139 -4.60 19.92 14.04
C GLU A 139 -4.12 19.17 12.78
N PRO A 140 -4.22 19.79 11.59
CA PRO A 140 -3.68 19.22 10.36
C PRO A 140 -2.16 19.01 10.39
N TRP A 141 -1.73 17.90 9.82
CA TRP A 141 -0.34 17.48 9.68
C TRP A 141 0.30 17.97 8.39
N SER A 142 1.53 18.46 8.43
CA SER A 142 2.36 18.60 7.23
C SER A 142 2.97 17.25 6.84
N THR A 143 3.46 17.12 5.62
CA THR A 143 4.23 15.94 5.19
C THR A 143 5.50 15.74 6.01
N ASP A 144 6.16 16.83 6.41
CA ASP A 144 7.40 16.78 7.17
C ASP A 144 7.15 16.22 8.57
N GLU A 145 6.11 16.70 9.26
CA GLU A 145 5.70 16.18 10.58
C GLU A 145 5.33 14.70 10.51
N LEU A 146 4.68 14.27 9.42
CA LEU A 146 4.34 12.87 9.20
C LEU A 146 5.61 12.02 9.03
N LEU A 147 6.60 12.49 8.27
CA LEU A 147 7.85 11.75 8.04
C LEU A 147 8.76 11.66 9.27
N GLU A 148 8.55 12.50 10.28
CA GLU A 148 9.20 12.39 11.58
C GLU A 148 8.65 11.23 12.43
N GLN A 149 7.44 10.74 12.14
CA GLN A 149 6.84 9.64 12.88
C GLN A 149 7.42 8.29 12.44
N PRO A 150 7.91 7.44 13.36
CA PRO A 150 8.55 6.16 13.01
C PRO A 150 7.69 5.27 12.12
N GLU A 151 6.37 5.27 12.32
CA GLU A 151 5.40 4.47 11.58
C GLU A 151 5.31 4.87 10.10
N ILE A 152 5.60 6.14 9.79
CA ILE A 152 5.37 6.76 8.47
C ILE A 152 6.68 7.08 7.75
N GLN A 153 7.79 7.25 8.47
CA GLN A 153 9.12 7.53 7.91
C GLN A 153 9.50 6.53 6.80
N ILE A 154 9.08 5.27 6.94
CA ILE A 154 9.34 4.19 5.96
C ILE A 154 8.76 4.48 4.57
N LEU A 155 7.76 5.34 4.45
CA LEU A 155 7.14 5.68 3.18
C LEU A 155 8.00 6.62 2.34
N GLY A 156 8.84 7.46 2.99
CA GLY A 156 9.70 8.44 2.33
C GLY A 156 8.98 9.17 1.19
N ASN A 157 9.55 9.08 -0.01
CA ASN A 157 9.03 9.73 -1.21
C ASN A 157 7.65 9.22 -1.68
N ASN A 158 7.19 8.06 -1.19
CA ASN A 158 5.87 7.52 -1.55
C ASN A 158 4.74 8.18 -0.75
N LEU A 159 5.04 8.87 0.36
CA LEU A 159 4.02 9.47 1.23
C LEU A 159 3.10 10.44 0.46
N GLN A 160 3.68 11.37 -0.31
CA GLN A 160 2.89 12.36 -1.05
C GLN A 160 1.91 11.70 -2.03
N GLN A 161 2.35 10.67 -2.73
CA GLN A 161 1.51 9.99 -3.70
C GLN A 161 0.39 9.19 -3.02
N LEU A 162 0.67 8.61 -1.85
CA LEU A 162 -0.33 7.94 -1.03
C LEU A 162 -1.37 8.93 -0.52
N LEU A 163 -0.96 10.06 0.05
CA LEU A 163 -1.85 11.13 0.51
C LEU A 163 -2.74 11.65 -0.63
N ASN A 164 -2.16 11.95 -1.79
CA ASN A 164 -2.92 12.37 -2.97
C ASN A 164 -3.99 11.34 -3.37
N LYS A 165 -3.69 10.04 -3.24
CA LYS A 165 -4.66 8.98 -3.53
C LYS A 165 -5.77 8.91 -2.48
N LEU A 166 -5.43 9.03 -1.19
CA LEU A 166 -6.40 9.03 -0.09
C LEU A 166 -7.33 10.25 -0.15
N VAL A 167 -6.80 11.43 -0.50
CA VAL A 167 -7.58 12.66 -0.70
C VAL A 167 -8.58 12.49 -1.85
N LYS A 168 -8.12 11.97 -3.00
CA LYS A 168 -9.01 11.64 -4.13
C LYS A 168 -10.09 10.61 -3.80
N LYS A 169 -9.92 9.85 -2.72
CA LYS A 169 -10.87 8.85 -2.23
C LYS A 169 -11.60 9.29 -0.96
N THR A 170 -11.50 10.57 -0.61
CA THR A 170 -12.18 11.18 0.54
C THR A 170 -11.92 10.45 1.85
N LEU A 171 -10.81 9.72 1.96
CA LEU A 171 -10.34 9.10 3.21
C LEU A 171 -9.52 10.09 4.04
N VAL A 172 -8.91 11.06 3.38
CA VAL A 172 -8.13 12.14 4.00
C VAL A 172 -8.60 13.47 3.42
N LYS A 173 -8.59 14.51 4.24
CA LYS A 173 -8.86 15.89 3.85
C LYS A 173 -7.55 16.65 3.71
N GLU A 174 -7.35 17.28 2.56
CA GLU A 174 -6.28 18.24 2.33
C GLU A 174 -6.78 19.67 2.65
N VAL A 175 -5.96 20.44 3.35
CA VAL A 175 -6.23 21.84 3.66
C VAL A 175 -5.01 22.69 3.29
N ALA A 176 -5.27 23.85 2.68
CA ALA A 176 -4.24 24.84 2.38
C ALA A 176 -4.21 25.88 3.49
N ILE A 177 -3.05 26.06 4.12
CA ILE A 177 -2.85 27.03 5.20
C ILE A 177 -1.85 28.10 4.73
N PRO A 178 -2.16 29.41 4.91
CA PRO A 178 -1.22 30.48 4.61
C PRO A 178 0.09 30.31 5.39
N ALA A 179 1.22 30.39 4.70
CA ALA A 179 2.55 30.33 5.33
C ALA A 179 2.94 31.66 6.01
N ASP A 180 2.30 32.75 5.59
CA ASP A 180 2.53 34.12 6.03
C ASP A 180 1.21 34.90 6.05
N ALA A 181 1.21 36.06 6.70
CA ALA A 181 0.04 36.93 6.82
C ALA A 181 -0.40 37.52 5.47
N GLU A 182 0.49 37.55 4.48
CA GLU A 182 0.24 38.05 3.13
C GLU A 182 -0.39 37.00 2.22
N CYS A 183 -0.54 35.76 2.71
CA CYS A 183 -1.03 34.60 1.96
C CYS A 183 -0.25 34.35 0.66
N SER A 184 1.03 34.72 0.63
CA SER A 184 1.87 34.65 -0.57
C SER A 184 2.22 33.20 -0.95
N ARG A 185 2.20 32.31 0.05
CA ARG A 185 2.48 30.88 -0.09
C ARG A 185 1.49 30.06 0.72
N LEU A 186 0.98 28.99 0.13
CA LEU A 186 0.10 28.03 0.78
C LEU A 186 0.86 26.76 1.12
N LEU A 187 0.71 26.29 2.35
CA LEU A 187 1.22 25.01 2.83
C LEU A 187 0.09 23.99 2.86
N LEU A 188 0.29 22.86 2.17
CA LEU A 188 -0.64 21.75 2.23
C LEU A 188 -0.48 21.02 3.56
N ARG A 189 -1.61 20.75 4.20
CA ARG A 189 -1.70 19.89 5.38
C ARG A 189 -2.85 18.91 5.27
N TYR A 190 -2.78 17.85 6.07
CA TYR A 190 -3.64 16.68 5.98
C TYR A 190 -4.32 16.40 7.33
N THR A 191 -5.60 16.08 7.30
CA THR A 191 -6.40 15.73 8.48
C THR A 191 -7.55 14.81 8.07
N LEU A 192 -8.33 14.29 9.01
CA LEU A 192 -9.56 13.57 8.70
C LEU A 192 -10.77 14.51 8.62
N PHE A 193 -11.86 14.01 8.04
CA PHE A 193 -13.14 14.71 8.09
C PHE A 193 -13.68 14.62 9.52
N LYS A 194 -13.84 15.75 10.20
CA LYS A 194 -14.49 15.81 11.50
C LYS A 194 -16.00 15.62 11.30
N ASN A 195 -16.60 14.73 12.10
CA ASN A 195 -18.06 14.64 12.25
C ASN A 195 -18.61 15.86 12.99
#